data_AF-A0AB32WPP6-F1
#
_entry.id   AF-A0AB32WPP6-F1
#
_cell.length_a   1.000
_cell.length_b   1.000
_cell.length_c   1.000
_cell.angle_alpha   90.00
_cell.angle_beta   90.00
_cell.angle_gamma   90.00
#
_symmetry.space_group_name_H-M   'P 1'
#
loop_
_entity.id
_entity.type
_entity.pdbx_description
1 polymer ?
#
loop_
_entity_poly.entity_id
_entity_poly.type
_entity_poly.pdbx_seq_one_letter_code
_entity_poly.pdbx_strand_id
1 'polypeptide(L)'
;MVGWEAIAGMFGKNAGTEDLEAFYPVRPECKADIPKTRFRPRAGKTLSARRWHAAFSEDGHLDIAKVLRRIQRGGIHPSIKGLVWEFLLGCFDPNSSFEDRNQLRQQRRERYGMWKTECQNMVPVIGSGKFITTPIITDDGQPIEDGGWHVTSAVADKKVAQWMLSLHQIGLDVVRTDRALTFYENETNQAKLWDVLAIYSWVDDDIGYVQGMNDICSPMVILLENEADAFWCFERAMRKLRENFRCSTNSIGVQSQLSTLSQVIRTVDPKLHQHLEDLDGGEYLFAFRMLMVLFRREFSFIDALYLWEVMWAMEYNPNIFSSYELPSTASDSNSAQTFDQKLLKQYGKFERINVKNGHTDKNSALAVYLAASVLESKNKVILKEAKGLDDVVKIMGDITGNLDAKKACKEALKIQNKYLKKAKKS
;
A
#
# COMPACT_ATOMS: atom_id res chain seq x y z
N MET A 1 -9.54 22.55 -7.72
CA MET A 1 -10.42 22.38 -6.55
C MET A 1 -11.72 21.78 -7.09
N VAL A 2 -11.98 20.50 -6.85
CA VAL A 2 -13.29 19.92 -7.20
C VAL A 2 -14.33 20.62 -6.33
N GLY A 3 -15.42 21.09 -6.95
CA GLY A 3 -16.39 21.99 -6.35
C GLY A 3 -17.03 21.45 -5.08
N TRP A 4 -16.90 22.22 -3.99
CA TRP A 4 -17.50 22.01 -2.68
C TRP A 4 -19.02 21.72 -2.72
N GLU A 5 -19.71 22.21 -3.75
CA GLU A 5 -21.16 22.08 -3.91
C GLU A 5 -21.63 20.63 -4.15
N ALA A 6 -20.77 19.74 -4.67
CA ALA A 6 -21.15 18.35 -4.91
C ALA A 6 -21.22 17.47 -3.64
N ILE A 7 -20.59 17.89 -2.52
CA ILE A 7 -20.39 17.03 -1.33
C ILE A 7 -21.35 17.38 -0.19
N ALA A 8 -21.98 18.56 -0.20
CA ALA A 8 -22.81 19.03 0.91
C ALA A 8 -24.18 18.33 1.04
N GLY A 9 -24.66 17.65 0.01
CA GLY A 9 -26.05 17.16 -0.09
C GLY A 9 -26.38 15.84 0.63
N MET A 10 -25.41 15.08 1.16
CA MET A 10 -25.63 13.70 1.64
C MET A 10 -25.55 13.51 3.16
N PHE A 11 -25.91 14.50 3.96
CA PHE A 11 -25.91 14.35 5.43
C PHE A 11 -27.31 14.18 6.00
N GLY A 12 -27.76 12.92 6.08
CA GLY A 12 -28.87 12.55 6.97
C GLY A 12 -29.57 11.24 6.63
N LYS A 13 -28.98 10.09 7.01
CA LYS A 13 -29.64 8.87 7.53
C LYS A 13 -28.60 7.73 7.63
N ASN A 14 -28.89 6.72 8.44
CA ASN A 14 -27.99 5.65 8.93
C ASN A 14 -26.95 5.13 7.91
N ALA A 15 -25.77 5.75 7.92
CA ALA A 15 -24.64 5.43 7.07
C ALA A 15 -23.84 4.23 7.62
N GLY A 16 -23.98 3.07 7.00
CA GLY A 16 -23.23 1.87 7.40
C GLY A 16 -22.81 1.01 6.21
N THR A 17 -23.78 0.41 5.53
CA THR A 17 -23.60 -0.53 4.41
C THR A 17 -23.94 0.11 3.07
N GLU A 18 -25.12 0.71 2.95
CA GLU A 18 -25.61 1.34 1.71
C GLU A 18 -24.69 2.46 1.23
N ASP A 19 -24.17 3.25 2.18
CA ASP A 19 -23.22 4.33 1.90
C ASP A 19 -21.89 3.80 1.34
N LEU A 20 -21.41 2.62 1.79
CA LEU A 20 -20.18 2.04 1.26
C LEU A 20 -20.34 1.42 -0.14
N GLU A 21 -21.50 0.83 -0.43
CA GLU A 21 -21.80 0.34 -1.79
C GLU A 21 -21.89 1.49 -2.81
N ALA A 22 -22.26 2.70 -2.37
CA ALA A 22 -22.23 3.89 -3.23
C ALA A 22 -20.80 4.30 -3.62
N PHE A 23 -19.82 4.16 -2.72
CA PHE A 23 -18.41 4.49 -3.01
C PHE A 23 -17.65 3.37 -3.73
N TYR A 24 -17.97 2.11 -3.41
CA TYR A 24 -17.29 0.93 -3.97
C TYR A 24 -18.31 -0.07 -4.48
N PRO A 25 -19.03 0.26 -5.57
CA PRO A 25 -20.03 -0.63 -6.13
C PRO A 25 -19.39 -1.96 -6.56
N VAL A 26 -20.08 -3.03 -6.20
CA VAL A 26 -19.69 -4.42 -6.49
C VAL A 26 -20.66 -4.99 -7.51
N ARG A 27 -20.13 -5.73 -8.49
CA ARG A 27 -20.92 -6.41 -9.50
C ARG A 27 -21.92 -7.38 -8.87
N PRO A 28 -23.21 -7.38 -9.28
CA PRO A 28 -24.24 -8.22 -8.68
C PRO A 28 -23.87 -9.70 -8.59
N GLU A 29 -23.25 -10.24 -9.65
CA GLU A 29 -22.82 -11.64 -9.75
C GLU A 29 -21.68 -12.00 -8.79
N CYS A 30 -20.91 -11.03 -8.29
CA CYS A 30 -19.81 -11.27 -7.36
C CYS A 30 -20.19 -11.07 -5.89
N LYS A 31 -21.40 -10.56 -5.58
CA LYS A 31 -21.79 -10.21 -4.20
C LYS A 31 -21.76 -11.40 -3.23
N ALA A 32 -22.01 -12.61 -3.69
CA ALA A 32 -22.00 -13.82 -2.87
C ALA A 32 -20.59 -14.27 -2.46
N ASP A 33 -19.59 -14.01 -3.30
CA ASP A 33 -18.23 -14.54 -3.15
C ASP A 33 -17.28 -13.56 -2.44
N ILE A 34 -17.72 -12.31 -2.22
CA ILE A 34 -16.89 -11.30 -1.58
C ILE A 34 -17.01 -11.38 -0.05
N PRO A 35 -15.88 -11.42 0.68
CA PRO A 35 -15.88 -11.34 2.13
C PRO A 35 -16.60 -10.08 2.63
N LYS A 36 -17.50 -10.25 3.59
CA LYS A 36 -18.26 -9.14 4.18
C LYS A 36 -17.30 -8.16 4.88
N THR A 37 -17.36 -6.88 4.49
CA THR A 37 -16.54 -5.86 5.15
C THR A 37 -16.94 -5.64 6.61
N ARG A 38 -15.93 -5.51 7.47
CA ARG A 38 -16.08 -5.17 8.90
C ARG A 38 -15.98 -3.67 9.15
N PHE A 39 -15.35 -2.92 8.25
CA PHE A 39 -15.29 -1.47 8.32
C PHE A 39 -16.67 -0.86 8.12
N ARG A 40 -17.03 0.05 9.03
CA ARG A 40 -18.23 0.89 8.94
C ARG A 40 -17.86 2.30 9.39
N PRO A 41 -18.13 3.34 8.60
CA PRO A 41 -18.03 4.71 9.06
C PRO A 41 -18.85 4.89 10.35
N ARG A 42 -18.26 5.53 11.37
CA ARG A 42 -18.94 5.78 12.65
C ARG A 42 -18.90 7.26 12.97
N ALA A 43 -20.08 7.85 13.13
CA ALA A 43 -20.24 9.23 13.55
C ALA A 43 -19.39 9.51 14.81
N GLY A 44 -18.66 10.61 14.80
CA GLY A 44 -17.79 11.03 15.91
C GLY A 44 -16.51 10.21 16.10
N LYS A 45 -16.31 9.08 15.40
CA LYS A 45 -15.08 8.26 15.45
C LYS A 45 -14.27 8.34 14.17
N THR A 46 -14.88 8.06 13.03
CA THR A 46 -14.26 8.13 11.69
C THR A 46 -13.92 9.57 11.33
N LEU A 47 -12.79 9.78 10.65
CA LEU A 47 -12.41 11.09 10.14
C LEU A 47 -13.37 11.49 9.01
N SER A 48 -14.25 12.45 9.28
CA SER A 48 -15.20 12.99 8.30
C SER A 48 -14.60 14.17 7.55
N ALA A 49 -15.18 14.51 6.39
CA ALA A 49 -14.82 15.71 5.63
C ALA A 49 -14.80 16.96 6.52
N ARG A 50 -15.85 17.22 7.31
CA ARG A 50 -15.89 18.38 8.22
C ARG A 50 -14.69 18.43 9.19
N ARG A 51 -14.29 17.28 9.75
CA ARG A 51 -13.16 17.21 10.69
C ARG A 51 -11.81 17.32 9.99
N TRP A 52 -11.72 16.87 8.74
CA TRP A 52 -10.56 17.03 7.88
C TRP A 52 -10.32 18.52 7.57
N HIS A 53 -11.33 19.24 7.09
CA HIS A 53 -11.23 20.68 6.85
C HIS A 53 -10.87 21.46 8.11
N ALA A 54 -11.51 21.15 9.25
CA ALA A 54 -11.20 21.78 10.55
C ALA A 54 -9.84 21.35 11.16
N ALA A 55 -9.01 20.60 10.45
CA ALA A 55 -7.64 20.31 10.83
C ALA A 55 -6.62 21.22 10.12
N PHE A 56 -7.04 22.01 9.13
CA PHE A 56 -6.20 22.99 8.46
C PHE A 56 -6.28 24.36 9.17
N SER A 57 -5.18 25.10 9.13
CA SER A 57 -5.17 26.55 9.34
C SER A 57 -5.70 27.29 8.11
N GLU A 58 -5.83 28.61 8.22
CA GLU A 58 -6.36 29.48 7.16
C GLU A 58 -5.50 29.47 5.89
N ASP A 59 -4.18 29.46 6.05
CA ASP A 59 -3.15 29.34 5.01
C ASP A 59 -2.94 27.90 4.50
N GLY A 60 -3.49 26.90 5.19
CA GLY A 60 -3.51 25.51 4.75
C GLY A 60 -2.49 24.58 5.38
N HIS A 61 -1.88 24.92 6.51
CA HIS A 61 -1.08 23.97 7.28
C HIS A 61 -1.96 22.96 8.02
N LEU A 62 -1.57 21.68 7.98
CA LEU A 62 -2.34 20.57 8.53
C LEU A 62 -1.88 20.20 9.95
N ASP A 63 -2.82 20.17 10.92
CA ASP A 63 -2.60 19.51 12.21
C ASP A 63 -2.62 17.98 12.03
N ILE A 64 -1.49 17.46 11.54
CA ILE A 64 -1.31 16.03 11.26
C ILE A 64 -1.50 15.18 12.52
N ALA A 65 -1.10 15.68 13.69
CA ALA A 65 -1.26 14.96 14.94
C ALA A 65 -2.74 14.71 15.28
N LYS A 66 -3.62 15.69 15.04
CA LYS A 66 -5.08 15.56 15.22
C LYS A 66 -5.70 14.59 14.21
N VAL A 67 -5.23 14.61 12.97
CA VAL A 67 -5.64 13.69 11.90
C VAL A 67 -5.26 12.25 12.24
N LEU A 68 -3.99 11.98 12.54
CA LEU A 68 -3.49 10.64 12.89
C LEU A 68 -4.27 10.03 14.07
N ARG A 69 -4.54 10.82 15.11
CA ARG A 69 -5.35 10.38 16.26
C ARG A 69 -6.77 9.96 15.86
N ARG A 70 -7.36 10.56 14.83
CA ARG A 70 -8.70 10.23 14.34
C ARG A 70 -8.68 8.97 13.49
N ILE A 71 -7.72 8.87 12.57
CA ILE A 71 -7.54 7.69 11.70
C ILE A 71 -7.33 6.44 12.55
N GLN A 72 -6.41 6.47 13.52
CA GLN A 72 -6.16 5.35 14.42
C GLN A 72 -7.36 4.99 15.33
N ARG A 73 -8.38 5.85 15.45
CA ARG A 73 -9.60 5.59 16.24
C ARG A 73 -10.71 4.96 15.41
N GLY A 74 -10.87 5.34 14.14
CA GLY A 74 -12.02 4.93 13.34
C GLY A 74 -11.87 5.03 11.83
N GLY A 75 -10.64 5.18 11.32
CA GLY A 75 -10.34 5.24 9.88
C GLY A 75 -10.78 6.54 9.23
N ILE A 76 -10.80 6.51 7.91
CA ILE A 76 -11.13 7.66 7.05
C ILE A 76 -12.46 7.41 6.35
N HIS A 77 -13.30 8.45 6.29
CA HIS A 77 -14.54 8.39 5.53
C HIS A 77 -14.23 8.23 4.02
N PRO A 78 -14.94 7.35 3.28
CA PRO A 78 -14.69 7.08 1.86
C PRO A 78 -14.51 8.33 1.00
N SER A 79 -15.39 9.33 1.18
CA SER A 79 -15.40 10.58 0.42
C SER A 79 -14.14 11.45 0.51
N ILE A 80 -13.21 11.16 1.42
CA ILE A 80 -11.97 11.95 1.58
C ILE A 80 -10.71 11.08 1.62
N LYS A 81 -10.81 9.77 1.33
CA LYS A 81 -9.64 8.87 1.43
C LYS A 81 -8.49 9.34 0.55
N GLY A 82 -8.73 9.61 -0.74
CA GLY A 82 -7.71 10.09 -1.68
C GLY A 82 -6.96 11.32 -1.15
N LEU A 83 -7.70 12.35 -0.70
CA LEU A 83 -7.12 13.59 -0.17
C LEU A 83 -6.24 13.36 1.07
N VAL A 84 -6.65 12.46 1.97
CA VAL A 84 -5.89 12.19 3.19
C VAL A 84 -4.67 11.30 2.91
N TRP A 85 -4.79 10.37 1.95
CA TRP A 85 -3.71 9.47 1.55
C TRP A 85 -2.51 10.24 0.99
N GLU A 86 -2.74 11.34 0.27
CA GLU A 86 -1.66 12.22 -0.21
C GLU A 86 -0.77 12.75 0.93
N PHE A 87 -1.29 12.95 2.14
CA PHE A 87 -0.48 13.34 3.29
C PHE A 87 0.14 12.13 3.99
N LEU A 88 -0.60 11.02 4.16
CA LEU A 88 -0.10 9.81 4.84
C LEU A 88 1.08 9.17 4.09
N LEU A 89 1.06 9.25 2.77
CA LEU A 89 2.09 8.73 1.89
C LEU A 89 3.21 9.74 1.64
N GLY A 90 3.12 10.97 2.18
CA GLY A 90 4.18 11.97 1.96
C GLY A 90 4.21 12.55 0.55
N CYS A 91 3.07 12.59 -0.16
CA CYS A 91 2.95 13.41 -1.36
C CYS A 91 2.99 14.90 -1.00
N PHE A 92 2.43 15.28 0.16
CA PHE A 92 2.48 16.66 0.67
C PHE A 92 3.03 16.75 2.09
N ASP A 93 3.79 17.80 2.34
CA ASP A 93 4.21 18.21 3.67
C ASP A 93 3.02 18.77 4.46
N PRO A 94 2.72 18.29 5.68
CA PRO A 94 1.71 18.94 6.54
C PRO A 94 1.96 20.43 6.79
N ASN A 95 3.21 20.89 6.73
CA ASN A 95 3.59 22.29 6.91
C ASN A 95 3.60 23.10 5.61
N SER A 96 3.15 22.55 4.48
CA SER A 96 2.94 23.32 3.25
C SER A 96 1.65 24.16 3.33
N SER A 97 1.59 25.27 2.61
CA SER A 97 0.35 26.04 2.40
C SER A 97 -0.52 25.40 1.30
N PHE A 98 -1.73 25.94 1.07
CA PHE A 98 -2.54 25.54 -0.08
C PHE A 98 -1.87 25.85 -1.42
N GLU A 99 -1.19 26.99 -1.52
CA GLU A 99 -0.52 27.44 -2.73
C GLU A 99 0.66 26.53 -3.09
N ASP A 100 1.51 26.23 -2.10
CA ASP A 100 2.65 25.32 -2.28
C ASP A 100 2.21 23.97 -2.82
N ARG A 101 1.13 23.40 -2.26
CA ARG A 101 0.61 22.10 -2.72
C ARG A 101 0.03 22.15 -4.11
N ASN A 102 -0.65 23.24 -4.47
CA ASN A 102 -1.20 23.40 -5.81
C ASN A 102 -0.08 23.50 -6.84
N GLN A 103 0.96 24.27 -6.55
CA GLN A 103 2.14 24.40 -7.40
C GLN A 103 2.87 23.05 -7.56
N LEU A 104 3.13 22.36 -6.44
CA LEU A 104 3.79 21.05 -6.47
C LEU A 104 2.97 20.01 -7.24
N ARG A 105 1.64 19.99 -7.05
CA ARG A 105 0.75 19.10 -7.82
C ARG A 105 0.85 19.38 -9.31
N GLN A 106 0.84 20.64 -9.72
CA GLN A 106 0.95 21.02 -11.12
C GLN A 106 2.28 20.57 -11.73
N GLN A 107 3.40 20.85 -11.05
CA GLN A 107 4.74 20.40 -11.48
C GLN A 107 4.82 18.88 -11.63
N ARG A 108 4.25 18.15 -10.67
CA ARG A 108 4.21 16.69 -10.68
C ARG A 108 3.32 16.12 -11.79
N ARG A 109 2.20 16.76 -12.11
CA ARG A 109 1.34 16.41 -13.24
C ARG A 109 2.04 16.63 -14.57
N GLU A 110 2.75 17.75 -14.72
CA GLU A 110 3.58 18.02 -15.90
C GLU A 110 4.69 16.98 -16.05
N ARG A 111 5.40 16.66 -14.95
CA ARG A 111 6.45 15.64 -14.95
C ARG A 111 5.93 14.27 -15.37
N TYR A 112 4.79 13.86 -14.84
CA TYR A 112 4.14 12.62 -15.25
C TYR A 112 3.72 12.66 -16.73
N GLY A 113 3.17 13.78 -17.20
CA GLY A 113 2.83 13.98 -18.60
C GLY A 113 4.04 13.81 -19.53
N MET A 114 5.21 14.33 -19.15
CA MET A 114 6.45 14.14 -19.92
C MET A 114 6.83 12.66 -20.04
N TRP A 115 6.82 11.92 -18.93
CA TRP A 115 7.11 10.47 -18.97
C TRP A 115 6.07 9.71 -19.78
N LYS A 116 4.79 10.07 -19.66
CA LYS A 116 3.72 9.47 -20.45
C LYS A 116 3.93 9.68 -21.94
N THR A 117 4.29 10.89 -22.36
CA THR A 117 4.62 11.19 -23.77
C THR A 117 5.85 10.42 -24.24
N GLU A 118 6.90 10.32 -23.42
CA GLU A 118 8.10 9.52 -23.73
C GLU A 118 7.75 8.05 -23.97
N CYS A 119 7.01 7.42 -23.04
CA CYS A 119 6.52 6.05 -23.19
C CYS A 119 5.60 5.88 -24.41
N GLN A 120 4.72 6.85 -24.67
CA GLN A 120 3.80 6.83 -25.80
C GLN A 120 4.51 6.92 -27.16
N ASN A 121 5.61 7.66 -27.25
CA ASN A 121 6.42 7.70 -28.48
C ASN A 121 7.05 6.35 -28.80
N MET A 122 7.34 5.53 -27.78
CA MET A 122 7.88 4.18 -27.95
C MET A 122 6.77 3.14 -28.17
N VAL A 123 5.65 3.25 -27.44
CA VAL A 123 4.51 2.33 -27.51
C VAL A 123 3.21 3.16 -27.56
N PRO A 124 2.64 3.42 -28.76
CA PRO A 124 1.53 4.35 -28.96
C PRO A 124 0.23 4.05 -28.18
N VAL A 125 0.06 2.83 -27.68
CA VAL A 125 -1.11 2.44 -26.86
C VAL A 125 -1.10 3.10 -25.48
N ILE A 126 0.07 3.49 -24.94
CA ILE A 126 0.20 4.21 -23.67
C ILE A 126 -0.58 5.52 -23.76
N GLY A 127 -1.53 5.73 -22.85
CA GLY A 127 -2.37 6.92 -22.85
C GLY A 127 -3.50 6.97 -23.86
N SER A 128 -3.70 5.91 -24.64
CA SER A 128 -4.79 5.84 -25.62
C SER A 128 -6.16 5.51 -25.00
N GLY A 129 -6.20 5.14 -23.71
CA GLY A 129 -7.38 4.58 -23.06
C GLY A 129 -7.61 3.09 -23.34
N LYS A 130 -6.64 2.43 -23.99
CA LYS A 130 -6.56 0.98 -24.18
C LYS A 130 -5.27 0.44 -23.57
N PHE A 131 -5.17 -0.88 -23.48
CA PHE A 131 -3.97 -1.58 -23.01
C PHE A 131 -3.76 -2.88 -23.78
N ILE A 132 -2.58 -3.47 -23.65
CA ILE A 132 -2.20 -4.72 -24.32
C ILE A 132 -2.09 -5.88 -23.33
N THR A 133 -2.47 -7.07 -23.77
CA THR A 133 -2.26 -8.33 -23.02
C THR A 133 -1.38 -9.32 -23.77
N THR A 134 -0.97 -8.98 -24.99
CA THR A 134 -0.10 -9.78 -25.85
C THR A 134 1.30 -9.15 -25.90
N PRO A 135 2.36 -9.96 -25.96
CA PRO A 135 3.71 -9.45 -26.19
C PRO A 135 3.78 -8.67 -27.51
N ILE A 136 4.55 -7.58 -27.51
CA ILE A 136 4.78 -6.72 -28.70
C ILE A 136 6.17 -6.93 -29.31
N ILE A 137 7.09 -7.51 -28.53
CA ILE A 137 8.44 -7.89 -28.96
C ILE A 137 8.77 -9.29 -28.45
N THR A 138 9.71 -9.95 -29.11
CA THR A 138 10.32 -11.20 -28.66
C THR A 138 11.38 -10.94 -27.58
N ASP A 139 11.84 -11.99 -26.90
CA ASP A 139 12.94 -11.91 -25.92
C ASP A 139 14.25 -11.35 -26.53
N ASP A 140 14.44 -11.51 -27.84
CA ASP A 140 15.57 -10.97 -28.62
C ASP A 140 15.34 -9.52 -29.11
N GLY A 141 14.24 -8.88 -28.69
CA GLY A 141 13.93 -7.49 -29.03
C GLY A 141 13.39 -7.27 -30.45
N GLN A 142 12.93 -8.34 -31.12
CA GLN A 142 12.32 -8.25 -32.45
C GLN A 142 10.82 -7.95 -32.37
N PRO A 143 10.25 -7.08 -33.23
CA PRO A 143 8.82 -6.80 -33.24
C PRO A 143 7.96 -8.04 -33.57
N ILE A 144 6.75 -8.10 -33.00
CA ILE A 144 5.74 -9.12 -33.31
C ILE A 144 4.66 -8.51 -34.21
N GLU A 145 4.52 -9.03 -35.44
CA GLU A 145 3.65 -8.45 -36.50
C GLU A 145 2.14 -8.50 -36.17
N ASP A 146 1.69 -9.46 -35.36
CA ASP A 146 0.27 -9.74 -35.07
C ASP A 146 -0.33 -8.90 -33.91
N GLY A 147 0.44 -8.01 -33.29
CA GLY A 147 0.08 -7.35 -32.02
C GLY A 147 -0.81 -6.10 -32.10
N GLY A 148 -1.23 -5.66 -33.29
CA GLY A 148 -2.11 -4.49 -33.52
C GLY A 148 -1.54 -3.11 -33.14
N TRP A 149 -0.49 -3.05 -32.32
CA TRP A 149 0.23 -1.84 -31.93
C TRP A 149 1.70 -1.95 -32.36
N HIS A 150 2.01 -1.31 -33.48
CA HIS A 150 3.26 -1.53 -34.21
C HIS A 150 4.47 -0.86 -33.54
N VAL A 151 5.42 -1.68 -33.07
CA VAL A 151 6.82 -1.28 -32.91
C VAL A 151 7.50 -1.45 -34.27
N THR A 152 8.03 -0.37 -34.84
CA THR A 152 8.46 -0.37 -36.26
C THR A 152 9.88 -0.85 -36.51
N SER A 153 10.68 -1.06 -35.46
CA SER A 153 12.09 -1.44 -35.59
C SER A 153 12.57 -2.29 -34.42
N ALA A 154 13.60 -3.10 -34.64
CA ALA A 154 14.27 -3.85 -33.58
C ALA A 154 14.74 -2.91 -32.45
N VAL A 155 14.54 -3.34 -31.20
CA VAL A 155 14.84 -2.56 -30.01
C VAL A 155 16.23 -2.94 -29.51
N ALA A 156 17.23 -2.11 -29.82
CA ALA A 156 18.61 -2.33 -29.37
C ALA A 156 18.86 -1.89 -27.92
N ASP A 157 18.06 -0.95 -27.41
CA ASP A 157 18.19 -0.46 -26.03
C ASP A 157 17.63 -1.50 -25.06
N LYS A 158 18.49 -1.99 -24.17
CA LYS A 158 18.14 -3.04 -23.19
C LYS A 158 17.08 -2.59 -22.20
N LYS A 159 17.09 -1.32 -21.76
CA LYS A 159 16.09 -0.78 -20.83
C LYS A 159 14.73 -0.74 -21.52
N VAL A 160 14.68 -0.24 -22.75
CA VAL A 160 13.44 -0.18 -23.55
C VAL A 160 12.89 -1.58 -23.82
N ALA A 161 13.74 -2.52 -24.23
CA ALA A 161 13.34 -3.91 -24.49
C ALA A 161 12.77 -4.57 -23.21
N GLN A 162 13.48 -4.45 -22.08
CA GLN A 162 13.01 -5.03 -20.81
C GLN A 162 11.67 -4.43 -20.36
N TRP A 163 11.51 -3.12 -20.51
CA TRP A 163 10.26 -2.44 -20.20
C TRP A 163 9.12 -2.91 -21.12
N MET A 164 9.33 -2.97 -22.43
CA MET A 164 8.34 -3.46 -23.41
C MET A 164 7.92 -4.91 -23.14
N LEU A 165 8.88 -5.78 -22.79
CA LEU A 165 8.60 -7.16 -22.38
C LEU A 165 7.68 -7.23 -21.16
N SER A 166 7.77 -6.27 -20.23
CA SER A 166 6.91 -6.24 -19.03
C SER A 166 5.45 -5.86 -19.32
N LEU A 167 5.18 -5.12 -20.41
CA LEU A 167 3.87 -4.49 -20.64
C LEU A 167 2.71 -5.47 -20.79
N HIS A 168 2.93 -6.61 -21.45
CA HIS A 168 1.90 -7.63 -21.60
C HIS A 168 1.55 -8.28 -20.25
N GLN A 169 2.56 -8.52 -19.41
CA GLN A 169 2.37 -9.07 -18.07
C GLN A 169 1.58 -8.08 -17.17
N ILE A 170 1.85 -6.78 -17.27
CA ILE A 170 1.04 -5.73 -16.61
C ILE A 170 -0.41 -5.84 -17.08
N GLY A 171 -0.66 -5.97 -18.39
CA GLY A 171 -2.01 -6.12 -18.94
C GLY A 171 -2.74 -7.35 -18.41
N LEU A 172 -2.07 -8.52 -18.37
CA LEU A 172 -2.63 -9.75 -17.82
C LEU A 172 -3.00 -9.60 -16.33
N ASP A 173 -2.23 -8.84 -15.56
CA ASP A 173 -2.53 -8.55 -14.16
C ASP A 173 -3.67 -7.55 -14.00
N VAL A 174 -3.74 -6.52 -14.84
CA VAL A 174 -4.83 -5.54 -14.87
C VAL A 174 -6.18 -6.23 -15.08
N VAL A 175 -6.30 -7.14 -16.06
CA VAL A 175 -7.54 -7.90 -16.32
C VAL A 175 -7.99 -8.73 -15.11
N ARG A 176 -7.04 -9.16 -14.27
CA ARG A 176 -7.30 -9.97 -13.07
C ARG A 176 -7.50 -9.13 -11.81
N THR A 177 -7.30 -7.81 -11.88
CA THR A 177 -7.32 -6.92 -10.71
C THR A 177 -8.76 -6.57 -10.33
N ASP A 178 -9.14 -6.87 -9.09
CA ASP A 178 -10.37 -6.42 -8.44
C ASP A 178 -11.65 -6.49 -9.29
N ARG A 179 -11.76 -7.55 -10.10
CA ARG A 179 -12.83 -7.74 -11.09
C ARG A 179 -14.24 -7.67 -10.52
N ALA A 180 -14.38 -7.89 -9.22
CA ALA A 180 -15.67 -7.81 -8.53
C ALA A 180 -16.16 -6.37 -8.32
N LEU A 181 -15.29 -5.36 -8.47
CA LEU A 181 -15.66 -3.95 -8.40
C LEU A 181 -16.17 -3.49 -9.77
N THR A 182 -17.31 -2.80 -9.78
CA THR A 182 -17.89 -2.18 -10.99
C THR A 182 -16.93 -1.17 -11.62
N PHE A 183 -16.02 -0.57 -10.83
CA PHE A 183 -15.00 0.35 -11.33
C PHE A 183 -14.18 -0.23 -12.50
N TYR A 184 -13.82 -1.52 -12.45
CA TYR A 184 -13.03 -2.19 -13.49
C TYR A 184 -13.90 -2.83 -14.59
N GLU A 185 -15.21 -2.59 -14.64
CA GLU A 185 -15.99 -2.85 -15.87
C GLU A 185 -15.60 -1.92 -17.00
N ASN A 186 -15.22 -0.69 -16.67
CA ASN A 186 -14.83 0.31 -17.65
C ASN A 186 -13.39 0.07 -18.11
N GLU A 187 -13.21 -0.15 -19.41
CA GLU A 187 -11.91 -0.33 -20.05
C GLU A 187 -10.98 0.87 -19.83
N THR A 188 -11.51 2.10 -19.81
CA THR A 188 -10.72 3.31 -19.54
C THR A 188 -10.11 3.29 -18.13
N ASN A 189 -10.82 2.73 -17.14
CA ASN A 189 -10.29 2.60 -15.77
C ASN A 189 -9.21 1.51 -15.68
N GLN A 190 -9.36 0.43 -16.45
CA GLN A 190 -8.31 -0.59 -16.59
C GLN A 190 -7.07 -0.02 -17.30
N ALA A 191 -7.26 0.72 -18.38
CA ALA A 191 -6.19 1.39 -19.11
C ALA A 191 -5.46 2.42 -18.23
N LYS A 192 -6.18 3.16 -17.38
CA LYS A 192 -5.58 4.06 -16.38
C LYS A 192 -4.68 3.31 -15.39
N LEU A 193 -5.11 2.14 -14.90
CA LEU A 193 -4.26 1.30 -14.04
C LEU A 193 -3.03 0.79 -14.80
N TRP A 194 -3.22 0.36 -16.04
CA TRP A 194 -2.14 -0.10 -16.90
C TRP A 194 -1.11 1.01 -17.18
N ASP A 195 -1.55 2.21 -17.56
CA ASP A 195 -0.69 3.39 -17.81
C ASP A 195 0.16 3.74 -16.58
N VAL A 196 -0.46 3.80 -15.39
CA VAL A 196 0.26 4.11 -14.14
C VAL A 196 1.35 3.07 -13.85
N LEU A 197 1.04 1.78 -13.99
CA LEU A 197 2.01 0.70 -13.77
C LEU A 197 3.11 0.66 -14.83
N ALA A 198 2.77 0.88 -16.10
CA ALA A 198 3.70 0.92 -17.21
C ALA A 198 4.70 2.08 -17.06
N ILE A 199 4.21 3.28 -16.72
CA ILE A 199 5.05 4.46 -16.52
C ILE A 199 5.90 4.31 -15.24
N TYR A 200 5.36 3.70 -14.18
CA TYR A 200 6.18 3.39 -13.00
C TYR A 200 7.33 2.45 -13.34
N SER A 201 7.06 1.37 -14.08
CA SER A 201 8.07 0.40 -14.54
C SER A 201 9.17 1.05 -15.39
N TRP A 202 8.83 2.10 -16.15
CA TRP A 202 9.81 2.88 -16.91
C TRP A 202 10.69 3.79 -16.03
N VAL A 203 10.08 4.41 -15.02
CA VAL A 203 10.74 5.38 -14.12
C VAL A 203 11.64 4.69 -13.10
N ASP A 204 11.22 3.56 -12.54
CA ASP A 204 12.00 2.74 -11.59
C ASP A 204 12.47 1.46 -12.28
N ASP A 205 13.40 1.59 -13.23
CA ASP A 205 13.92 0.50 -14.08
C ASP A 205 14.75 -0.54 -13.32
N ASP A 206 15.26 -0.19 -12.15
CA ASP A 206 15.90 -1.10 -11.20
C ASP A 206 14.96 -2.24 -10.73
N ILE A 207 13.69 -1.93 -10.50
CA ILE A 207 12.66 -2.89 -10.04
C ILE A 207 11.74 -3.28 -11.20
N GLY A 208 11.43 -2.32 -12.07
CA GLY A 208 10.45 -2.46 -13.14
C GLY A 208 9.06 -2.78 -12.60
N TYR A 209 8.39 -3.73 -13.25
CA TYR A 209 7.12 -4.28 -12.80
C TYR A 209 7.30 -5.69 -12.23
N VAL A 210 6.73 -5.91 -11.05
CA VAL A 210 6.64 -7.22 -10.40
C VAL A 210 5.18 -7.51 -10.07
N GLN A 211 4.74 -8.75 -10.34
CA GLN A 211 3.39 -9.18 -10.06
C GLN A 211 3.02 -8.91 -8.58
N GLY A 212 1.85 -8.31 -8.37
CA GLY A 212 1.38 -7.84 -7.06
C GLY A 212 1.46 -6.32 -6.91
N MET A 213 2.23 -5.60 -7.74
CA MET A 213 2.21 -4.14 -7.76
C MET A 213 0.85 -3.57 -8.19
N ASN A 214 0.13 -4.28 -9.06
CA ASN A 214 -1.24 -3.97 -9.45
C ASN A 214 -2.21 -3.94 -8.25
N ASP A 215 -2.01 -4.81 -7.25
CA ASP A 215 -2.82 -4.86 -6.03
C ASP A 215 -2.61 -3.63 -5.14
N ILE A 216 -1.40 -3.06 -5.17
CA ILE A 216 -1.04 -1.82 -4.46
C ILE A 216 -1.55 -0.59 -5.21
N CYS A 217 -1.47 -0.60 -6.54
CA CYS A 217 -1.86 0.52 -7.38
C CYS A 217 -3.38 0.67 -7.53
N SER A 218 -4.13 -0.44 -7.54
CA SER A 218 -5.60 -0.43 -7.74
C SER A 218 -6.33 0.59 -6.85
N PRO A 219 -6.11 0.60 -5.51
CA PRO A 219 -6.69 1.62 -4.64
C PRO A 219 -6.37 3.06 -5.03
N MET A 220 -5.17 3.36 -5.51
CA MET A 220 -4.79 4.72 -5.89
C MET A 220 -5.60 5.19 -7.09
N VAL A 221 -5.75 4.32 -8.09
CA VAL A 221 -6.50 4.60 -9.33
C VAL A 221 -7.99 4.80 -9.06
N ILE A 222 -8.55 4.05 -8.10
CA ILE A 222 -9.94 4.17 -7.65
C ILE A 222 -10.16 5.46 -6.85
N LEU A 223 -9.23 5.82 -5.96
CA LEU A 223 -9.42 6.92 -5.01
C LEU A 223 -9.06 8.30 -5.58
N LEU A 224 -8.22 8.37 -6.61
CA LEU A 224 -7.70 9.61 -7.18
C LEU A 224 -8.16 9.72 -8.64
N GLU A 225 -8.99 10.72 -8.94
CA GLU A 225 -9.56 10.92 -10.28
C GLU A 225 -8.48 11.17 -11.34
N ASN A 226 -7.50 12.02 -11.03
CA ASN A 226 -6.40 12.33 -11.93
C ASN A 226 -5.33 11.23 -11.90
N GLU A 227 -4.94 10.76 -13.09
CA GLU A 227 -3.97 9.68 -13.27
C GLU A 227 -2.57 9.99 -12.71
N ALA A 228 -2.06 11.22 -12.90
CA ALA A 228 -0.77 11.60 -12.37
C ALA A 228 -0.77 11.64 -10.84
N ASP A 229 -1.87 12.09 -10.22
CA ASP A 229 -2.00 12.08 -8.76
C ASP A 229 -1.99 10.64 -8.21
N ALA A 230 -2.67 9.72 -8.92
CA ALA A 230 -2.64 8.29 -8.63
C ALA A 230 -1.23 7.70 -8.77
N PHE A 231 -0.51 8.06 -9.83
CA PHE A 231 0.89 7.69 -10.04
C PHE A 231 1.77 8.14 -8.88
N TRP A 232 1.69 9.41 -8.46
CA TRP A 232 2.54 9.91 -7.38
C TRP A 232 2.21 9.27 -6.04
N CYS A 233 0.93 9.02 -5.73
CA CYS A 233 0.57 8.26 -4.53
C CYS A 233 1.08 6.81 -4.59
N PHE A 234 1.01 6.18 -5.76
CA PHE A 234 1.57 4.85 -5.97
C PHE A 234 3.10 4.84 -5.82
N GLU A 235 3.81 5.79 -6.42
CA GLU A 235 5.28 5.94 -6.29
C GLU A 235 5.69 6.11 -4.83
N ARG A 236 4.98 6.95 -4.07
CA ARG A 236 5.21 7.12 -2.63
C ARG A 236 4.92 5.86 -1.82
N ALA A 237 3.87 5.12 -2.15
CA ALA A 237 3.61 3.82 -1.54
C ALA A 237 4.73 2.82 -1.84
N MET A 238 5.21 2.82 -3.09
CA MET A 238 6.33 1.98 -3.51
C MET A 238 7.63 2.37 -2.80
N ARG A 239 7.93 3.64 -2.48
CA ARG A 239 9.11 3.98 -1.65
C ARG A 239 9.17 3.22 -0.32
N LYS A 240 8.02 2.83 0.25
CA LYS A 240 7.93 2.01 1.46
C LYS A 240 8.02 0.51 1.19
N LEU A 241 7.57 0.06 0.01
CA LEU A 241 7.42 -1.36 -0.33
C LEU A 241 8.42 -1.87 -1.35
N ARG A 242 9.24 -0.99 -1.94
CA ARG A 242 10.13 -1.25 -3.07
C ARG A 242 11.03 -2.44 -2.80
N GLU A 243 11.59 -2.50 -1.59
CA GLU A 243 12.46 -3.60 -1.18
C GLU A 243 11.74 -4.95 -1.11
N ASN A 244 10.41 -5.00 -0.93
CA ASN A 244 9.63 -6.25 -1.01
C ASN A 244 9.66 -6.87 -2.41
N PHE A 245 9.76 -6.03 -3.44
CA PHE A 245 9.70 -6.43 -4.84
C PHE A 245 11.08 -6.63 -5.46
N ARG A 246 12.16 -6.35 -4.72
CA ARG A 246 13.52 -6.62 -5.18
C ARG A 246 13.71 -8.13 -5.32
N CYS A 247 14.05 -8.57 -6.52
CA CYS A 247 14.39 -9.95 -6.81
C CYS A 247 15.86 -10.00 -7.24
N SER A 248 16.71 -10.66 -6.45
CA SER A 248 18.10 -10.91 -6.80
C SER A 248 18.32 -12.42 -6.98
N THR A 249 19.38 -12.80 -7.70
CA THR A 249 19.76 -14.21 -7.91
C THR A 249 19.96 -14.99 -6.60
N ASN A 250 20.25 -14.29 -5.49
CA ASN A 250 20.57 -14.88 -4.19
C ASN A 250 19.63 -14.48 -3.05
N SER A 251 18.64 -13.59 -3.26
CA SER A 251 17.72 -13.18 -2.20
C SER A 251 16.41 -12.58 -2.74
N ILE A 252 15.33 -12.85 -2.01
CA ILE A 252 14.00 -12.28 -2.27
C ILE A 252 13.76 -11.15 -1.26
N GLY A 253 13.24 -10.01 -1.72
CA GLY A 253 13.04 -8.80 -0.92
C GLY A 253 12.31 -8.97 0.41
N VAL A 254 11.32 -9.87 0.46
CA VAL A 254 10.51 -10.14 1.67
C VAL A 254 11.25 -11.04 2.70
N GLN A 255 12.35 -11.68 2.31
CA GLN A 255 13.07 -12.64 3.15
C GLN A 255 13.61 -12.02 4.45
N SER A 256 14.02 -10.74 4.43
CA SER A 256 14.43 -10.02 5.64
C SER A 256 13.26 -9.90 6.63
N GLN A 257 12.06 -9.55 6.15
CA GLN A 257 10.86 -9.44 6.98
C GLN A 257 10.38 -10.79 7.51
N LEU A 258 10.53 -11.87 6.73
CA LEU A 258 10.24 -13.23 7.21
C LEU A 258 11.22 -13.65 8.30
N SER A 259 12.51 -13.34 8.13
CA SER A 259 13.52 -13.54 9.18
C SER A 259 13.17 -12.76 10.44
N THR A 260 12.78 -11.49 10.32
CA THR A 260 12.31 -10.68 11.45
C THR A 260 11.05 -11.28 12.10
N LEU A 261 10.08 -11.74 11.30
CA LEU A 261 8.88 -12.42 11.80
C LEU A 261 9.25 -13.65 12.63
N SER A 262 10.12 -14.50 12.09
CA SER A 262 10.64 -15.69 12.75
C SER A 262 11.28 -15.33 14.10
N GLN A 263 12.13 -14.31 14.12
CA GLN A 263 12.81 -13.83 15.34
C GLN A 263 11.82 -13.25 16.38
N VAL A 264 10.80 -12.53 15.92
CA VAL A 264 9.74 -11.98 16.77
C VAL A 264 8.95 -13.12 17.42
N ILE A 265 8.50 -14.10 16.65
CA ILE A 265 7.74 -15.25 17.17
C ILE A 265 8.61 -16.09 18.11
N ARG A 266 9.87 -16.38 17.75
CA ARG A 266 10.83 -17.07 18.63
C ARG A 266 10.97 -16.41 20.00
N THR A 267 10.98 -15.07 20.03
CA THR A 267 11.10 -14.32 21.28
C THR A 267 9.77 -14.23 22.04
N VAL A 268 8.66 -14.02 21.33
CA VAL A 268 7.34 -13.73 21.91
C VAL A 268 6.62 -15.01 22.37
N ASP A 269 6.65 -16.06 21.55
CA ASP A 269 6.04 -17.38 21.75
C ASP A 269 6.99 -18.49 21.25
N PRO A 270 8.04 -18.86 22.02
CA PRO A 270 9.03 -19.85 21.62
C PRO A 270 8.43 -21.24 21.33
N LYS A 271 7.33 -21.59 21.99
CA LYS A 271 6.66 -22.89 21.79
C LYS A 271 6.03 -22.98 20.42
N LEU A 272 5.35 -21.92 19.98
CA LEU A 272 4.81 -21.83 18.63
C LEU A 272 5.93 -21.86 17.59
N HIS A 273 7.02 -21.13 17.83
CA HIS A 273 8.16 -21.13 16.92
C HIS A 273 8.75 -22.53 16.73
N GLN A 274 9.03 -23.24 17.83
CA GLN A 274 9.59 -24.59 17.77
C GLN A 274 8.65 -25.54 17.02
N HIS A 275 7.35 -25.49 17.32
CA HIS A 275 6.37 -26.32 16.61
C HIS A 275 6.35 -26.02 15.11
N LEU A 276 6.47 -24.76 14.69
CA LEU A 276 6.56 -24.42 13.27
C LEU A 276 7.87 -24.91 12.64
N GLU A 277 9.00 -24.86 13.35
CA GLU A 277 10.26 -25.45 12.87
C GLU A 277 10.14 -26.97 12.71
N ASP A 278 9.53 -27.67 13.67
CA ASP A 278 9.33 -29.12 13.62
C ASP A 278 8.40 -29.56 12.47
N LEU A 279 7.60 -28.63 11.92
CA LEU A 279 6.73 -28.82 10.76
C LEU A 279 7.35 -28.34 9.43
N ASP A 280 8.67 -28.09 9.39
CA ASP A 280 9.39 -27.51 8.24
C ASP A 280 8.89 -26.09 7.84
N GLY A 281 8.21 -25.39 8.76
CA GLY A 281 7.67 -24.04 8.58
C GLY A 281 8.51 -22.91 9.19
N GLY A 282 9.75 -23.19 9.59
CA GLY A 282 10.63 -22.27 10.32
C GLY A 282 11.04 -21.01 9.55
N GLU A 283 10.91 -21.01 8.22
CA GLU A 283 11.16 -19.87 7.33
C GLU A 283 9.93 -18.98 7.10
N TYR A 284 8.75 -19.38 7.59
CA TYR A 284 7.50 -18.60 7.53
C TYR A 284 7.04 -18.24 6.11
N LEU A 285 7.42 -19.01 5.09
CA LEU A 285 7.08 -18.73 3.67
C LEU A 285 5.57 -18.60 3.42
N PHE A 286 4.71 -19.23 4.23
CA PHE A 286 3.26 -19.05 4.18
C PHE A 286 2.80 -17.60 4.43
N ALA A 287 3.63 -16.76 5.06
CA ALA A 287 3.36 -15.34 5.29
C ALA A 287 3.87 -14.43 4.16
N PHE A 288 4.54 -14.98 3.14
CA PHE A 288 5.16 -14.23 2.05
C PHE A 288 4.16 -13.29 1.37
N ARG A 289 3.02 -13.83 0.92
CA ARG A 289 1.97 -13.06 0.25
C ARG A 289 1.41 -11.94 1.13
N MET A 290 1.30 -12.18 2.44
CA MET A 290 0.79 -11.20 3.40
C MET A 290 1.71 -9.98 3.47
N LEU A 291 3.02 -10.20 3.48
CA LEU A 291 4.00 -9.12 3.59
C LEU A 291 4.24 -8.42 2.24
N MET A 292 4.34 -9.18 1.15
CA MET A 292 4.63 -8.67 -0.18
C MET A 292 3.64 -7.58 -0.61
N VAL A 293 2.34 -7.82 -0.45
CA VAL A 293 1.27 -6.90 -0.87
C VAL A 293 0.47 -6.30 0.31
N LEU A 294 1.12 -6.13 1.47
CA LEU A 294 0.50 -5.54 2.68
C LEU A 294 -0.91 -6.10 3.00
N PHE A 295 -1.03 -7.42 3.03
CA PHE A 295 -2.25 -8.15 3.37
C PHE A 295 -3.41 -7.89 2.41
N ARG A 296 -3.18 -7.29 1.23
CA ARG A 296 -4.25 -6.96 0.29
C ARG A 296 -5.10 -8.16 -0.10
N ARG A 297 -4.49 -9.34 -0.20
CA ARG A 297 -5.14 -10.61 -0.53
C ARG A 297 -5.83 -11.28 0.67
N GLU A 298 -5.62 -10.76 1.88
CA GLU A 298 -6.15 -11.32 3.13
C GLU A 298 -7.42 -10.61 3.63
N PHE A 299 -7.80 -9.50 3.00
CA PHE A 299 -8.94 -8.66 3.39
C PHE A 299 -9.85 -8.36 2.20
N SER A 300 -11.11 -8.04 2.49
CA SER A 300 -11.99 -7.39 1.51
C SER A 300 -11.37 -6.06 1.05
N PHE A 301 -11.70 -5.57 -0.15
CA PHE A 301 -11.16 -4.31 -0.68
C PHE A 301 -11.27 -3.17 0.36
N ILE A 302 -12.46 -2.98 0.93
CA ILE A 302 -12.74 -1.92 1.90
C ILE A 302 -11.94 -2.10 3.20
N ASP A 303 -11.84 -3.33 3.71
CA ASP A 303 -11.07 -3.59 4.93
C ASP A 303 -9.56 -3.45 4.70
N ALA A 304 -9.06 -3.75 3.50
CA ALA A 304 -7.68 -3.50 3.11
C ALA A 304 -7.37 -2.00 3.09
N LEU A 305 -8.24 -1.16 2.51
CA LEU A 305 -8.07 0.30 2.59
C LEU A 305 -8.02 0.77 4.04
N TYR A 306 -8.95 0.30 4.87
CA TYR A 306 -9.00 0.66 6.28
C TYR A 306 -7.74 0.19 7.05
N LEU A 307 -7.24 -1.01 6.75
CA LEU A 307 -6.00 -1.52 7.32
C LEU A 307 -4.82 -0.59 6.99
N TRP A 308 -4.63 -0.25 5.72
CA TRP A 308 -3.54 0.60 5.27
C TRP A 308 -3.60 1.99 5.89
N GLU A 309 -4.79 2.59 5.99
CA GLU A 309 -4.98 3.87 6.68
C GLU A 309 -4.49 3.83 8.13
N VAL A 310 -4.86 2.78 8.86
CA VAL A 310 -4.45 2.61 10.25
C VAL A 310 -2.95 2.35 10.33
N MET A 311 -2.40 1.51 9.45
CA MET A 311 -0.98 1.19 9.42
C MET A 311 -0.14 2.43 9.11
N TRP A 312 -0.42 3.14 8.01
CA TRP A 312 0.30 4.35 7.65
C TRP A 312 0.15 5.44 8.71
N ALA A 313 -1.02 5.58 9.34
CA ALA A 313 -1.16 6.50 10.46
C ALA A 313 -0.40 6.06 11.74
N MET A 314 -0.14 4.76 11.93
CA MET A 314 0.67 4.25 13.04
C MET A 314 2.17 4.38 12.77
N GLU A 315 2.59 4.21 11.53
CA GLU A 315 3.98 4.31 11.05
C GLU A 315 4.37 5.74 10.63
N TYR A 316 3.44 6.69 10.67
CA TYR A 316 3.68 8.04 10.16
C TYR A 316 4.89 8.70 10.83
N ASN A 317 5.81 9.20 10.00
CA ASN A 317 6.96 9.99 10.38
C ASN A 317 6.79 11.41 9.78
N PRO A 318 6.88 12.49 10.57
CA PRO A 318 6.71 13.86 10.06
C PRO A 318 7.72 14.24 8.98
N ASN A 319 8.88 13.57 8.93
CA ASN A 319 9.92 13.84 7.94
C ASN A 319 9.75 13.02 6.64
N ILE A 320 8.66 12.26 6.49
CA ILE A 320 8.45 11.37 5.33
C ILE A 320 8.51 12.12 4.01
N PHE A 321 7.89 13.30 3.94
CA PHE A 321 7.93 14.16 2.75
C PHE A 321 9.37 14.55 2.39
N SER A 322 10.10 15.15 3.35
CA SER A 322 11.48 15.59 3.12
C SER A 322 12.40 14.44 2.76
N SER A 323 12.18 13.25 3.33
CA SER A 323 12.96 12.04 3.00
C SER A 323 12.80 11.55 1.56
N TYR A 324 11.71 11.96 0.90
CA TYR A 324 11.43 11.61 -0.50
C TYR A 324 11.85 12.69 -1.49
N GLU A 325 11.93 13.95 -1.06
CA GLU A 325 12.35 15.06 -1.92
C GLU A 325 13.86 15.28 -1.92
N LEU A 326 14.58 14.88 -0.86
CA LEU A 326 16.02 15.02 -0.78
C LEU A 326 16.73 13.90 -1.58
N PRO A 327 17.77 14.23 -2.37
CA PRO A 327 18.62 13.22 -3.01
C PRO A 327 19.29 12.31 -1.97
N SER A 328 19.40 11.01 -2.27
CA SER A 328 19.94 9.96 -1.41
C SER A 328 21.37 10.18 -0.87
N THR A 329 22.07 11.24 -1.29
CA THR A 329 23.44 11.58 -0.88
C THR A 329 23.53 12.51 0.33
N ALA A 330 22.40 13.00 0.87
CA ALA A 330 22.39 13.95 1.99
C ALA A 330 22.11 13.33 3.37
N SER A 331 21.95 12.00 3.48
CA SER A 331 21.51 11.35 4.71
C SER A 331 22.64 10.66 5.48
N ASP A 332 23.60 11.42 5.98
CA ASP A 332 24.49 10.99 7.07
C ASP A 332 24.80 12.17 8.02
N SER A 333 23.77 12.93 8.38
CA SER A 333 23.83 13.77 9.58
C SER A 333 22.94 13.17 10.66
N ASN A 334 23.51 12.18 11.38
CA ASN A 334 23.02 11.76 12.70
C ASN A 334 23.20 12.93 13.68
N SER A 335 22.32 13.93 13.59
CA SER A 335 22.14 14.90 14.67
C SER A 335 21.22 14.25 15.69
N ALA A 336 21.74 14.06 16.91
CA ALA A 336 20.96 13.62 18.05
C ALA A 336 19.85 14.66 18.32
N GLN A 337 18.66 14.43 17.77
CA GLN A 337 17.52 15.32 18.01
C GLN A 337 17.03 15.12 19.44
N THR A 338 17.16 16.18 20.24
CA THR A 338 16.48 16.32 21.53
C THR A 338 14.98 16.30 21.29
N PHE A 339 14.32 15.18 21.63
CA PHE A 339 12.90 14.99 21.36
C PHE A 339 12.01 15.86 22.25
N ASP A 340 11.51 16.97 21.70
CA ASP A 340 10.38 17.70 22.28
C ASP A 340 9.13 16.79 22.27
N GLN A 341 8.42 16.72 23.41
CA GLN A 341 7.15 16.02 23.53
C GLN A 341 6.09 16.50 22.53
N LYS A 342 6.17 17.77 22.08
CA LYS A 342 5.27 18.31 21.05
C LYS A 342 5.53 17.67 19.68
N LEU A 343 6.80 17.48 19.31
CA LEU A 343 7.20 16.85 18.06
C LEU A 343 6.82 15.35 18.04
N LEU A 344 7.01 14.64 19.15
CA LEU A 344 6.62 13.24 19.29
C LEU A 344 5.13 12.99 19.04
N LYS A 345 4.25 13.97 19.26
CA LYS A 345 2.81 13.85 19.00
C LYS A 345 2.47 13.77 17.51
N GLN A 346 3.37 14.24 16.64
CA GLN A 346 3.22 14.20 15.19
C GLN A 346 3.59 12.83 14.62
N TYR A 347 4.38 12.04 15.34
CA TYR A 347 4.64 10.64 14.98
C TYR A 347 3.42 9.76 15.22
N GLY A 348 3.24 8.78 14.33
CA GLY A 348 2.34 7.67 14.52
C GLY A 348 2.69 6.84 15.76
N LYS A 349 1.74 6.05 16.28
CA LYS A 349 1.94 5.33 17.55
C LYS A 349 3.06 4.29 17.49
N PHE A 350 3.15 3.54 16.40
CA PHE A 350 4.18 2.52 16.20
C PHE A 350 5.55 3.20 16.09
N GLU A 351 5.65 4.20 15.22
CA GLU A 351 6.89 4.93 14.99
C GLU A 351 7.37 5.66 16.26
N ARG A 352 6.45 6.25 17.02
CA ARG A 352 6.77 6.85 18.32
C ARG A 352 7.37 5.85 19.32
N ILE A 353 6.93 4.58 19.29
CA ILE A 353 7.51 3.54 20.15
C ILE A 353 8.93 3.22 19.68
N ASN A 354 9.16 3.08 18.37
CA ASN A 354 10.48 2.82 17.79
C ASN A 354 11.48 3.92 18.16
N VAL A 355 11.12 5.18 17.87
CA VAL A 355 11.93 6.36 18.17
C VAL A 355 12.29 6.44 19.66
N LYS A 356 11.33 6.21 20.56
CA LYS A 356 11.59 6.22 22.02
C LYS A 356 12.52 5.11 22.50
N ASN A 357 12.59 4.00 21.78
CA ASN A 357 13.44 2.86 22.13
C ASN A 357 14.78 2.87 21.39
N GLY A 358 15.07 3.92 20.58
CA GLY A 358 16.28 4.00 19.76
C GLY A 358 16.31 2.96 18.63
N HIS A 359 15.14 2.42 18.25
CA HIS A 359 15.06 1.40 17.22
C HIS A 359 14.84 2.07 15.86
N THR A 360 15.80 1.93 14.96
CA THR A 360 15.78 2.51 13.60
C THR A 360 15.74 1.47 12.49
N ASP A 361 15.56 0.19 12.85
CA ASP A 361 15.55 -0.89 11.87
C ASP A 361 14.33 -0.78 10.94
N LYS A 362 14.60 -0.48 9.66
CA LYS A 362 13.60 -0.37 8.60
C LYS A 362 12.90 -1.70 8.32
N ASN A 363 13.51 -2.84 8.69
CA ASN A 363 12.92 -4.17 8.49
C ASN A 363 11.86 -4.52 9.55
N SER A 364 11.84 -3.79 10.67
CA SER A 364 10.85 -3.92 11.73
C SER A 364 9.55 -3.14 11.41
N ALA A 365 8.95 -3.41 10.25
CA ALA A 365 7.70 -2.78 9.81
C ALA A 365 6.50 -3.28 10.63
N LEU A 366 5.43 -2.46 10.74
CA LEU A 366 4.21 -2.87 11.44
C LEU A 366 3.57 -4.11 10.80
N ALA A 367 3.76 -4.31 9.50
CA ALA A 367 3.31 -5.49 8.76
C ALA A 367 3.84 -6.81 9.36
N VAL A 368 5.10 -6.83 9.82
CA VAL A 368 5.72 -8.02 10.46
C VAL A 368 5.00 -8.34 11.77
N TYR A 369 4.77 -7.33 12.61
CA TYR A 369 4.03 -7.51 13.86
C TYR A 369 2.55 -7.83 13.63
N LEU A 370 1.98 -7.38 12.52
CA LEU A 370 0.65 -7.76 12.09
C LEU A 370 0.59 -9.25 11.74
N ALA A 371 1.53 -9.75 10.94
CA ALA A 371 1.64 -11.19 10.63
C ALA A 371 1.80 -12.02 11.92
N ALA A 372 2.66 -11.57 12.83
CA ALA A 372 2.83 -12.20 14.13
C ALA A 372 1.54 -12.24 14.95
N SER A 373 0.72 -11.19 14.88
CA SER A 373 -0.57 -11.12 15.58
C SER A 373 -1.61 -12.07 15.03
N VAL A 374 -1.60 -12.30 13.70
CA VAL A 374 -2.47 -13.29 13.07
C VAL A 374 -2.08 -14.69 13.54
N LEU A 375 -0.78 -15.01 13.55
CA LEU A 375 -0.26 -16.29 14.04
C LEU A 375 -0.59 -16.52 15.52
N GLU A 376 -0.32 -15.55 16.39
CA GLU A 376 -0.60 -15.68 17.82
C GLU A 376 -2.11 -15.90 18.07
N SER A 377 -2.97 -15.30 17.27
CA SER A 377 -4.43 -15.48 17.39
C SER A 377 -4.90 -16.92 17.16
N LYS A 378 -4.07 -17.75 16.50
CA LYS A 378 -4.34 -19.16 16.20
C LYS A 378 -3.37 -20.12 16.87
N ASN A 379 -2.48 -19.64 17.75
CA ASN A 379 -1.44 -20.48 18.34
C ASN A 379 -1.99 -21.79 18.95
N LYS A 380 -3.10 -21.74 19.67
CA LYS A 380 -3.75 -22.92 20.27
C LYS A 380 -4.23 -23.93 19.23
N VAL A 381 -4.73 -23.45 18.10
CA VAL A 381 -5.23 -24.31 17.00
C VAL A 381 -4.05 -24.92 16.27
N ILE A 382 -3.05 -24.11 15.91
CA ILE A 382 -1.83 -24.57 15.24
C ILE A 382 -1.12 -25.63 16.08
N LEU A 383 -0.89 -25.38 17.37
CA LEU A 383 -0.21 -26.31 18.28
C LEU A 383 -0.97 -27.63 18.50
N LYS A 384 -2.29 -27.64 18.30
CA LYS A 384 -3.13 -28.82 18.57
C LYS A 384 -3.42 -29.62 17.30
N GLU A 385 -3.65 -28.94 16.20
CA GLU A 385 -4.26 -29.51 14.99
C GLU A 385 -3.26 -29.62 13.84
N ALA A 386 -2.25 -28.75 13.75
CA ALA A 386 -1.29 -28.79 12.65
C ALA A 386 -0.26 -29.89 12.85
N LYS A 387 -0.20 -30.83 11.89
CA LYS A 387 0.76 -31.94 11.84
C LYS A 387 1.74 -31.83 10.68
N GLY A 388 1.51 -30.87 9.78
CA GLY A 388 2.41 -30.51 8.68
C GLY A 388 2.23 -29.06 8.27
N LEU A 389 3.11 -28.57 7.40
CA LEU A 389 3.07 -27.21 6.88
C LEU A 389 1.74 -26.90 6.16
N ASP A 390 1.19 -27.87 5.43
CA ASP A 390 -0.08 -27.72 4.71
C ASP A 390 -1.26 -27.42 5.66
N ASP A 391 -1.27 -28.00 6.86
CA ASP A 391 -2.28 -27.70 7.87
C ASP A 391 -2.13 -26.25 8.36
N VAL A 392 -0.90 -25.78 8.54
CA VAL A 392 -0.63 -24.38 8.91
C VAL A 392 -1.16 -23.44 7.82
N VAL A 393 -0.84 -23.71 6.56
CA VAL A 393 -1.32 -22.92 5.41
C VAL A 393 -2.85 -22.90 5.37
N LYS A 394 -3.50 -24.05 5.57
CA LYS A 394 -4.95 -24.17 5.61
C LYS A 394 -5.57 -23.38 6.76
N ILE A 395 -5.06 -23.53 7.98
CA ILE A 395 -5.52 -22.80 9.17
C ILE A 395 -5.39 -21.29 8.96
N MET A 396 -4.29 -20.85 8.33
CA MET A 396 -4.06 -19.44 8.01
C MET A 396 -4.98 -18.95 6.88
N GLY A 397 -5.26 -19.79 5.88
CA GLY A 397 -6.21 -19.50 4.80
C GLY A 397 -7.64 -19.31 5.28
N ASP A 398 -8.10 -20.06 6.29
CA ASP A 398 -9.44 -19.91 6.87
C ASP A 398 -9.66 -18.55 7.56
N ILE A 399 -8.57 -17.83 7.86
CA ILE A 399 -8.59 -16.49 8.48
C ILE A 399 -8.74 -15.40 7.42
N THR A 400 -8.27 -15.66 6.20
CA THR A 400 -8.37 -14.75 5.06
C THR A 400 -9.82 -14.32 4.85
N GLY A 401 -10.05 -13.01 4.74
CA GLY A 401 -11.38 -12.42 4.61
C GLY A 401 -12.15 -12.23 5.93
N ASN A 402 -11.70 -12.82 7.04
CA ASN A 402 -12.35 -12.74 8.35
C ASN A 402 -11.64 -11.85 9.36
N LEU A 403 -10.45 -11.35 9.04
CA LEU A 403 -9.64 -10.50 9.92
C LEU A 403 -10.31 -9.16 10.24
N ASP A 404 -10.19 -8.72 11.49
CA ASP A 404 -10.51 -7.35 11.90
C ASP A 404 -9.24 -6.51 11.91
N ALA A 405 -9.09 -5.62 10.93
CA ALA A 405 -7.90 -4.78 10.74
C ALA A 405 -7.55 -3.97 12.01
N LYS A 406 -8.54 -3.41 12.70
CA LYS A 406 -8.30 -2.59 13.90
C LYS A 406 -7.79 -3.44 15.06
N LYS A 407 -8.42 -4.61 15.26
CA LYS A 407 -8.00 -5.56 16.29
C LYS A 407 -6.59 -6.05 15.98
N ALA A 408 -6.32 -6.44 14.74
CA ALA A 408 -5.01 -6.92 14.31
C ALA A 408 -3.91 -5.88 14.55
N CYS A 409 -4.08 -4.61 14.15
CA CYS A 409 -3.10 -3.56 14.45
C CYS A 409 -2.90 -3.31 15.95
N LYS A 410 -3.97 -3.44 16.77
CA LYS A 410 -3.85 -3.29 18.23
C LYS A 410 -3.05 -4.43 18.86
N GLU A 411 -3.29 -5.67 18.42
CA GLU A 411 -2.53 -6.83 18.89
C GLU A 411 -1.08 -6.79 18.39
N ALA A 412 -0.83 -6.34 17.15
CA ALA A 412 0.51 -6.10 16.62
C ALA A 412 1.34 -5.16 17.52
N LEU A 413 0.75 -4.04 17.98
CA LEU A 413 1.42 -3.15 18.95
C LEU A 413 1.72 -3.83 20.29
N LYS A 414 0.87 -4.76 20.76
CA LYS A 414 1.16 -5.50 21.99
C LYS A 414 2.32 -6.46 21.79
N ILE A 415 2.36 -7.16 20.65
CA ILE A 415 3.47 -8.06 20.29
C ILE A 415 4.77 -7.29 20.19
N GLN A 416 4.79 -6.14 19.52
CA GLN A 416 5.96 -5.26 19.46
C GLN A 416 6.45 -4.88 20.87
N ASN A 417 5.56 -4.44 21.74
CA ASN A 417 5.93 -4.10 23.12
C ASN A 417 6.47 -5.30 23.90
N LYS A 418 5.90 -6.50 23.69
CA LYS A 418 6.37 -7.75 24.31
C LYS A 418 7.75 -8.15 23.78
N TYR A 419 7.97 -8.03 22.47
CA TYR A 419 9.25 -8.27 21.81
C TYR A 419 10.33 -7.33 22.34
N LEU A 420 10.12 -6.00 22.27
CA LEU A 420 11.09 -5.00 22.75
C LEU A 420 11.46 -5.17 24.23
N LYS A 421 10.50 -5.56 25.08
CA LYS A 421 10.77 -5.83 26.51
C LYS A 421 11.61 -7.08 26.74
N LYS A 422 11.47 -8.10 25.91
CA LYS A 422 12.23 -9.35 26.02
C LYS A 422 13.61 -9.22 25.37
N ALA A 423 13.69 -8.59 24.20
CA ALA A 423 14.95 -8.35 23.49
C ALA A 423 15.93 -7.50 24.29
N LYS A 424 15.46 -6.61 25.19
CA LYS A 424 16.31 -5.84 26.12
C LYS A 424 16.82 -6.65 27.32
N LYS A 425 16.29 -7.85 27.56
CA LYS A 425 16.65 -8.72 28.68
C LYS A 425 17.54 -9.91 28.27
N SER A 426 17.58 -10.18 26.97
CA SER A 426 18.54 -11.08 26.31
C SER A 426 19.78 -10.30 25.98
#